data_AF-A0A246IZC7-F1
#
_entry.id   AF-A0A246IZC7-F1
#
_cell.length_a   1.000
_cell.length_b   1.000
_cell.length_c   1.000
_cell.angle_alpha   90.00
_cell.angle_beta   90.00
_cell.angle_gamma   90.00
#
_symmetry.space_group_name_H-M   'P 1'
#
loop_
_entity.id
_entity.type
_entity.pdbx_description
1 polymer ?
#
loop_
_entity_poly.entity_id
_entity_poly.type
_entity_poly.pdbx_seq_one_letter_code
_entity_poly.pdbx_strand_id
1 'polypeptide(L)'
;MHLKLMPLPRSARAATLAGHGLPSHDSTSSTSPGGGLMPLSALAGRQVIIEEQLDGADAELAFAAHGSPLLRSQGRPLAGGFGERPFIPLRIWAMAHEQRLIERLGDRHELRGTWTYATRRVWYDQLPHYFNEADVLDRATGLYLSTPRRQALLAGSPVLSAPVLYAGPMPTHPQLLASLIARPLAKSADWRLAFETTARRESLPVDLGWRRTDRSGRSAGLIVKVEDDEHVLARFTLVRPAPSHETWERRETRETPEMLDGDEAVAMRPLLPNGLAAGADLFAARPTVTWHDLGLKTLRSLGALKTLSIETREQRCC
;
A
#
# COMPACT_ATOMS: atom_id res chain seq x y z
N MET A 1 7.55 7.00 -18.67
CA MET A 1 7.04 6.57 -17.35
C MET A 1 8.14 5.78 -16.68
N HIS A 2 8.50 6.13 -15.44
CA HIS A 2 9.63 5.52 -14.72
C HIS A 2 9.14 4.93 -13.41
N LEU A 3 9.80 3.86 -12.97
CA LEU A 3 9.58 3.25 -11.67
C LEU A 3 10.57 3.84 -10.67
N LYS A 4 10.09 4.17 -9.47
CA LYS A 4 10.97 4.59 -8.36
C LYS A 4 11.32 3.36 -7.54
N LEU A 5 12.61 3.03 -7.47
CA LEU A 5 13.09 1.94 -6.63
C LEU A 5 12.80 2.24 -5.15
N MET A 6 12.22 1.28 -4.44
CA MET A 6 12.08 1.35 -2.99
C MET A 6 13.26 0.65 -2.32
N PRO A 7 13.83 1.22 -1.25
CA PRO A 7 14.89 0.54 -0.51
C PRO A 7 14.34 -0.76 0.10
N LEU A 8 15.06 -1.86 -0.15
CA LEU A 8 14.99 -3.07 0.65
C LEU A 8 15.97 -2.94 1.83
N PRO A 9 15.72 -3.62 2.98
CA PRO A 9 16.72 -3.73 4.04
C PRO A 9 18.05 -4.22 3.46
N ARG A 10 19.18 -3.78 4.04
CA ARG A 10 20.52 -4.08 3.51
C ARG A 10 20.76 -5.59 3.35
N SER A 11 20.23 -6.41 4.24
CA SER A 11 20.27 -7.89 4.18
C SER A 11 19.59 -8.43 2.91
N ALA A 12 18.37 -7.98 2.62
CA ALA A 12 17.63 -8.35 1.41
C ALA A 12 18.33 -7.86 0.14
N ARG A 13 18.90 -6.65 0.18
CA ARG A 13 19.61 -6.07 -0.97
C ARG A 13 20.89 -6.85 -1.34
N ALA A 14 21.66 -7.32 -0.36
CA ALA A 14 22.88 -8.09 -0.59
C ALA A 14 22.60 -9.47 -1.20
N ALA A 15 21.54 -10.15 -0.74
CA ALA A 15 21.11 -11.44 -1.28
C ALA A 15 20.61 -11.33 -2.74
N THR A 16 19.83 -10.28 -3.04
CA THR A 16 19.33 -10.01 -4.39
C THR A 16 20.44 -9.76 -5.42
N LEU A 17 21.45 -8.96 -5.04
CA LEU A 17 22.52 -8.53 -5.97
C LEU A 17 23.51 -9.66 -6.31
N ALA A 18 23.74 -10.60 -5.39
CA ALA A 18 24.70 -11.67 -5.59
C ALA A 18 24.23 -12.78 -6.54
N GLY A 19 22.92 -12.91 -6.80
CA GLY A 19 22.36 -14.05 -7.57
C GLY A 19 21.58 -13.72 -8.84
N HIS A 20 21.02 -12.51 -8.99
CA HIS A 20 19.94 -12.29 -9.97
C HIS A 20 20.16 -11.18 -11.01
N GLY A 21 21.32 -10.52 -11.04
CA GLY A 21 21.68 -9.55 -12.09
C GLY A 21 20.73 -8.33 -12.16
N LEU A 22 20.13 -7.94 -11.04
CA LEU A 22 19.31 -6.74 -10.96
C LEU A 22 20.21 -5.49 -10.93
N PRO A 23 19.83 -4.37 -11.58
CA PRO A 23 20.64 -3.15 -11.57
C PRO A 23 20.88 -2.66 -10.14
N SER A 24 22.15 -2.44 -9.78
CA SER A 24 22.55 -1.88 -8.49
C SER A 24 22.46 -0.34 -8.51
N HIS A 25 22.42 0.30 -7.33
CA HIS A 25 22.49 1.77 -7.23
C HIS A 25 23.80 2.37 -7.76
N ASP A 26 24.83 1.57 -8.00
CA ASP A 26 26.21 2.06 -8.06
C ASP A 26 26.66 2.50 -9.45
N SER A 27 25.75 2.62 -10.42
CA SER A 27 26.06 3.11 -11.76
C SER A 27 25.33 4.39 -12.13
N THR A 28 25.29 5.38 -11.23
CA THR A 28 25.23 6.81 -11.61
C THR A 28 25.84 7.66 -10.50
N SER A 29 26.80 8.49 -10.87
CA SER A 29 27.52 9.47 -10.04
C SER A 29 26.64 10.26 -9.07
N SER A 30 27.21 10.50 -7.88
CA SER A 30 26.71 11.28 -6.76
C SER A 30 26.04 12.61 -7.12
N THR A 31 24.76 12.77 -6.76
CA THR A 31 24.19 13.80 -5.84
C THR A 31 22.66 13.82 -5.94
N SER A 32 21.98 13.10 -5.05
CA SER A 32 20.65 13.42 -4.46
C SER A 32 20.13 12.23 -3.65
N PRO A 33 19.49 12.42 -2.48
CA PRO A 33 18.87 11.36 -1.68
C PRO A 33 17.52 10.91 -2.28
N GLY A 34 17.47 10.64 -3.59
CA GLY A 34 16.30 10.19 -4.32
C GLY A 34 16.58 8.85 -5.00
N GLY A 35 15.80 7.81 -4.66
CA GLY A 35 15.91 6.48 -5.26
C GLY A 35 15.89 6.53 -6.80
N GLY A 36 16.78 5.75 -7.43
CA GLY A 36 16.99 5.77 -8.88
C GLY A 36 15.71 5.46 -9.66
N LEU A 37 15.49 6.22 -10.75
CA LEU A 37 14.43 5.97 -11.72
C LEU A 37 14.86 4.82 -12.63
N MET A 38 14.05 3.76 -12.69
CA MET A 38 14.33 2.60 -13.53
C MET A 38 13.41 2.58 -14.76
N PRO A 39 13.94 2.41 -15.98
CA PRO A 39 13.12 2.20 -17.17
C PRO A 39 12.48 0.82 -17.13
N LEU A 40 11.23 0.70 -17.60
CA LEU A 40 10.49 -0.57 -17.60
C LEU A 40 11.22 -1.67 -18.40
N SER A 41 11.94 -1.30 -19.45
CA SER A 41 12.70 -2.22 -20.29
C SER A 41 13.80 -2.96 -19.53
N ALA A 42 14.34 -2.39 -18.45
CA ALA A 42 15.34 -3.05 -17.61
C ALA A 42 14.76 -4.27 -16.85
N LEU A 43 13.44 -4.36 -16.74
CA LEU A 43 12.73 -5.46 -16.09
C LEU A 43 12.05 -6.40 -17.11
N ALA A 44 12.32 -6.24 -18.41
CA ALA A 44 11.72 -7.08 -19.44
C ALA A 44 11.97 -8.58 -19.20
N GLY A 45 10.93 -9.40 -19.35
CA GLY A 45 11.01 -10.85 -19.16
C GLY A 45 11.05 -11.33 -17.71
N ARG A 46 11.20 -10.44 -16.72
CA ARG A 46 11.10 -10.81 -15.30
C ARG A 46 9.66 -11.12 -14.92
N GLN A 47 9.47 -12.07 -14.00
CA GLN A 47 8.18 -12.28 -13.34
C GLN A 47 7.96 -11.17 -12.31
N VAL A 48 6.77 -10.59 -12.33
CA VAL A 48 6.38 -9.52 -11.42
C VAL A 48 5.00 -9.74 -10.83
N ILE A 49 4.85 -9.25 -9.60
CA ILE A 49 3.58 -9.02 -8.94
C ILE A 49 3.31 -7.51 -8.97
N ILE A 50 2.12 -7.12 -9.41
CA ILE A 50 1.68 -5.73 -9.41
C ILE A 50 0.45 -5.62 -8.51
N GLU A 51 0.60 -4.87 -7.43
CA GLU A 51 -0.45 -4.58 -6.45
C GLU A 51 -1.00 -3.17 -6.63
N GLU A 52 -2.28 -2.97 -6.31
CA GLU A 52 -2.80 -1.61 -6.16
C GLU A 52 -2.09 -0.95 -4.96
N GLN A 53 -1.53 0.25 -5.16
CA GLN A 53 -1.03 1.03 -4.05
C GLN A 53 -2.20 1.75 -3.39
N LEU A 54 -2.50 1.35 -2.15
CA LEU A 54 -3.46 2.07 -1.31
C LEU A 54 -2.81 3.30 -0.68
N ASP A 55 -3.62 4.32 -0.44
CA ASP A 55 -3.20 5.58 0.15
C ASP A 55 -3.51 5.58 1.65
N GLY A 56 -2.48 5.32 2.44
CA GLY A 56 -2.57 5.23 3.90
C GLY A 56 -1.21 5.48 4.53
N ALA A 57 -1.12 5.32 5.84
CA ALA A 57 0.14 5.38 6.56
C ALA A 57 0.87 4.02 6.48
N ASP A 58 2.19 4.05 6.61
CA ASP A 58 2.96 2.81 6.80
C ASP A 58 2.57 2.19 8.16
N ALA A 59 2.47 0.87 8.20
CA ALA A 59 2.26 0.15 9.45
C ALA A 59 3.03 -1.17 9.45
N GLU A 60 3.75 -1.41 10.54
CA GLU A 60 4.45 -2.66 10.79
C GLU A 60 3.93 -3.32 12.08
N LEU A 61 3.77 -4.64 12.05
CA LEU A 61 3.37 -5.46 13.19
C LEU A 61 4.30 -6.68 13.29
N ALA A 62 4.91 -6.87 14.45
CA ALA A 62 5.69 -8.05 14.78
C ALA A 62 5.44 -8.47 16.23
N PHE A 63 6.05 -9.57 16.66
CA PHE A 63 6.08 -9.95 18.06
C PHE A 63 7.51 -10.00 18.59
N ALA A 64 7.68 -9.64 19.85
CA ALA A 64 8.89 -9.93 20.60
C ALA A 64 8.94 -11.42 21.00
N ALA A 65 10.12 -11.92 21.38
CA ALA A 65 10.29 -13.33 21.78
C ALA A 65 9.39 -13.77 22.96
N HIS A 66 8.97 -12.82 23.80
CA HIS A 66 8.05 -13.05 24.92
C HIS A 66 6.56 -12.90 24.53
N GLY A 67 6.27 -12.72 23.24
CA GLY A 67 4.91 -12.68 22.70
C GLY A 67 4.23 -11.31 22.71
N SER A 68 4.86 -10.24 23.20
CA SER A 68 4.26 -8.90 23.15
C SER A 68 4.23 -8.33 21.73
N PRO A 69 3.13 -7.69 21.30
CA PRO A 69 3.03 -7.05 19.99
C PRO A 69 3.92 -5.82 19.91
N LEU A 70 4.57 -5.66 18.76
CA LEU A 70 5.41 -4.53 18.38
C LEU A 70 4.76 -3.84 17.18
N LEU A 71 4.16 -2.68 17.41
CA LEU A 71 3.55 -1.86 16.36
C LEU A 71 4.45 -0.68 16.02
N ARG A 72 4.64 -0.41 14.73
CA ARG A 72 5.46 0.71 14.24
C ARG A 72 4.83 1.39 13.03
N SER A 73 5.19 2.64 12.79
CA SER A 73 5.02 3.36 11.53
C SER A 73 6.39 3.85 11.07
N GLN A 74 6.78 3.53 9.83
CA GLN A 74 8.07 3.93 9.26
C GLN A 74 9.26 3.53 10.14
N GLY A 75 9.16 2.38 10.81
CA GLY A 75 10.17 1.88 11.75
C GLY A 75 10.18 2.56 13.12
N ARG A 76 9.31 3.55 13.39
CA ARG A 76 9.15 4.19 14.71
C ARG A 76 8.09 3.46 15.54
N PRO A 77 8.38 3.10 16.81
CA PRO A 77 7.39 2.52 17.72
C PRO A 77 6.14 3.38 17.87
N LEU A 78 4.97 2.74 17.81
CA LEU A 78 3.69 3.33 18.21
C LEU A 78 3.51 3.12 19.72
N ALA A 79 4.09 4.04 20.50
CA ALA A 79 4.24 3.93 21.96
C ALA A 79 3.16 4.71 22.75
N GLY A 80 2.25 5.38 22.05
CA GLY A 80 1.21 6.23 22.59
C GLY A 80 1.52 7.72 22.42
N GLY A 81 0.47 8.54 22.27
CA GLY A 81 0.57 9.99 22.16
C GLY A 81 -0.52 10.60 21.30
N PHE A 82 -0.66 11.93 21.32
CA PHE A 82 -1.67 12.64 20.51
C PHE A 82 -1.44 12.42 19.00
N GLY A 83 -0.16 12.26 18.61
CA GLY A 83 0.30 11.92 17.26
C GLY A 83 -0.22 10.57 16.73
N GLU A 84 -0.61 9.67 17.61
CA GLU A 84 -0.92 8.28 17.27
C GLU A 84 -2.42 8.00 17.22
N ARG A 85 -3.27 9.03 17.35
CA ARG A 85 -4.73 8.89 17.25
C ARG A 85 -5.20 8.11 16.02
N PRO A 86 -4.62 8.30 14.81
CA PRO A 86 -4.97 7.49 13.64
C PRO A 86 -4.70 5.99 13.79
N PHE A 87 -3.79 5.59 14.67
CA PHE A 87 -3.35 4.21 14.89
C PHE A 87 -4.01 3.53 16.10
N ILE A 88 -4.82 4.25 16.89
CA ILE A 88 -5.57 3.65 18.00
C ILE A 88 -6.40 2.43 17.53
N PRO A 89 -7.16 2.50 16.41
CA PRO A 89 -7.91 1.33 15.94
C PRO A 89 -7.01 0.17 15.47
N LEU A 90 -5.81 0.45 14.93
CA LEU A 90 -4.84 -0.60 14.59
C LEU A 90 -4.39 -1.34 15.85
N ARG A 91 -4.10 -0.61 16.93
CA ARG A 91 -3.73 -1.21 18.22
C ARG A 91 -4.84 -2.09 18.78
N ILE A 92 -6.09 -1.60 18.75
CA ILE A 92 -7.25 -2.37 19.22
C ILE A 92 -7.41 -3.65 18.39
N TRP A 93 -7.31 -3.55 17.07
CA TRP A 93 -7.38 -4.71 16.18
C TRP A 93 -6.25 -5.72 16.44
N ALA A 94 -5.01 -5.26 16.58
CA ALA A 94 -3.86 -6.10 16.87
C ALA A 94 -3.99 -6.84 18.21
N MET A 95 -4.50 -6.17 19.24
CA MET A 95 -4.78 -6.79 20.54
C MET A 95 -5.93 -7.80 20.47
N ALA A 96 -7.02 -7.48 19.77
CA ALA A 96 -8.16 -8.38 19.62
C ALA A 96 -7.79 -9.69 18.90
N HIS A 97 -6.80 -9.63 18.01
CA HIS A 97 -6.31 -10.77 17.23
C HIS A 97 -4.95 -11.30 17.68
N GLU A 98 -4.44 -10.86 18.84
CA GLU A 98 -3.08 -11.15 19.30
C GLU A 98 -2.74 -12.64 19.19
N GLN A 99 -3.59 -13.50 19.74
CA GLN A 99 -3.39 -14.95 19.70
C GLN A 99 -3.34 -15.50 18.26
N ARG A 100 -4.22 -15.04 17.37
CA ARG A 100 -4.24 -15.52 15.97
C ARG A 100 -3.03 -15.03 15.20
N LEU A 101 -2.58 -13.82 15.49
CA LEU A 101 -1.42 -13.22 14.83
C LEU A 101 -0.13 -13.87 15.31
N ILE A 102 0.05 -14.13 16.61
CA ILE A 102 1.24 -14.80 17.12
C ILE A 102 1.33 -16.27 16.66
N GLU A 103 0.19 -16.98 16.58
CA GLU A 103 0.12 -18.34 16.02
C GLU A 103 0.63 -18.41 14.57
N ARG A 104 0.50 -17.32 13.80
CA ARG A 104 0.96 -17.25 12.40
C ARG A 104 2.36 -16.71 12.26
N LEU A 105 2.67 -15.62 12.96
CA LEU A 105 3.92 -14.88 12.75
C LEU A 105 5.06 -15.41 13.62
N GLY A 106 4.73 -15.88 14.84
CA GLY A 106 5.71 -16.02 15.92
C GLY A 106 6.47 -14.71 16.15
N ASP A 107 7.69 -14.82 16.69
CA ASP A 107 8.64 -13.71 16.76
C ASP A 107 9.51 -13.59 15.50
N ARG A 108 9.36 -14.52 14.55
CA ARG A 108 10.16 -14.59 13.32
C ARG A 108 9.68 -13.64 12.22
N HIS A 109 8.36 -13.48 12.05
CA HIS A 109 7.82 -12.74 10.92
C HIS A 109 7.32 -11.36 11.35
N GLU A 110 7.61 -10.37 10.51
CA GLU A 110 7.11 -9.00 10.66
C GLU A 110 6.22 -8.65 9.48
N LEU A 111 4.95 -8.38 9.76
CA LEU A 111 4.00 -7.85 8.80
C LEU A 111 4.32 -6.39 8.49
N ARG A 112 4.24 -6.04 7.22
CA ARG A 112 4.29 -4.66 6.74
C ARG A 112 3.14 -4.42 5.78
N GLY A 113 2.50 -3.28 5.92
CA GLY A 113 1.35 -2.96 5.11
C GLY A 113 0.99 -1.49 5.15
N THR A 114 -0.13 -1.18 4.49
CA THR A 114 -0.69 0.16 4.48
C THR A 114 -1.89 0.21 5.43
N TRP A 115 -1.81 1.09 6.42
CA TRP A 115 -2.91 1.41 7.33
C TRP A 115 -3.75 2.55 6.76
N THR A 116 -4.96 2.22 6.32
CA THR A 116 -5.86 3.11 5.57
C THR A 116 -7.02 3.61 6.43
N TYR A 117 -6.93 3.61 7.76
CA TYR A 117 -8.03 4.14 8.58
C TYR A 117 -8.25 5.63 8.35
N ALA A 118 -7.21 6.45 8.52
CA ALA A 118 -7.30 7.88 8.27
C ALA A 118 -7.04 8.19 6.80
N THR A 119 -7.89 9.03 6.21
CA THR A 119 -7.70 9.50 4.84
C THR A 119 -6.48 10.39 4.73
N ARG A 120 -5.62 10.08 3.76
CA ARG A 120 -4.53 10.97 3.34
C ARG A 120 -4.96 11.79 2.13
N ARG A 121 -4.56 11.38 0.93
CA ARG A 121 -4.92 11.97 -0.36
C ARG A 121 -6.12 11.27 -1.01
N VAL A 122 -6.22 9.95 -0.93
CA VAL A 122 -7.32 9.17 -1.52
C VAL A 122 -8.26 8.71 -0.41
N TRP A 123 -9.54 9.10 -0.51
CA TRP A 123 -10.59 8.62 0.39
C TRP A 123 -11.26 7.36 -0.16
N TYR A 124 -11.59 6.39 0.68
CA TYR A 124 -12.23 5.13 0.31
C TYR A 124 -13.53 4.96 1.09
N ASP A 125 -14.60 4.45 0.47
CA ASP A 125 -15.87 4.11 1.13
C ASP A 125 -16.09 2.61 1.34
N GLN A 126 -15.30 1.76 0.69
CA GLN A 126 -15.57 0.32 0.62
C GLN A 126 -14.34 -0.53 0.97
N LEU A 127 -13.52 -0.12 1.93
CA LEU A 127 -12.37 -0.94 2.30
C LEU A 127 -12.83 -2.28 2.89
N PRO A 128 -12.32 -3.42 2.40
CA PRO A 128 -12.58 -4.72 3.04
C PRO A 128 -11.85 -4.81 4.39
N HIS A 129 -10.73 -4.08 4.53
CA HIS A 129 -9.94 -3.99 5.76
C HIS A 129 -9.14 -2.69 5.79
N TYR A 130 -8.86 -2.15 7.00
CA TYR A 130 -8.00 -0.96 7.14
C TYR A 130 -6.50 -1.28 7.08
N PHE A 131 -6.07 -2.44 7.58
CA PHE A 131 -4.69 -2.89 7.45
C PHE A 131 -4.55 -3.79 6.22
N ASN A 132 -3.74 -3.36 5.25
CA ASN A 132 -3.57 -4.07 3.99
C ASN A 132 -2.12 -4.54 3.88
N GLU A 133 -1.90 -5.81 4.15
CA GLU A 133 -0.57 -6.41 4.21
C GLU A 133 0.06 -6.48 2.82
N ALA A 134 1.22 -5.86 2.66
CA ALA A 134 1.94 -5.81 1.41
C ALA A 134 3.16 -6.75 1.45
N ASP A 135 3.90 -6.78 2.56
CA ASP A 135 5.14 -7.54 2.65
C ASP A 135 5.25 -8.23 4.02
N VAL A 136 5.92 -9.39 4.05
CA VAL A 136 6.30 -10.07 5.28
C VAL A 136 7.80 -10.24 5.31
N LEU A 137 8.46 -9.63 6.28
CA LEU A 137 9.89 -9.80 6.51
C LEU A 137 10.11 -11.05 7.37
N ASP A 138 10.87 -12.01 6.86
CA ASP A 138 11.44 -13.07 7.67
C ASP A 138 12.68 -12.51 8.39
N ARG A 139 12.59 -12.32 9.70
CA ARG A 139 13.66 -11.72 10.51
C ARG A 139 14.87 -12.65 10.67
N ALA A 140 14.71 -13.95 10.44
CA ALA A 140 15.82 -14.91 10.50
C ALA A 140 16.73 -14.80 9.28
N THR A 141 16.15 -14.63 8.09
CA THR A 141 16.91 -14.50 6.84
C THR A 141 17.15 -13.04 6.44
N GLY A 142 16.36 -12.12 6.98
CA GLY A 142 16.36 -10.71 6.60
C GLY A 142 15.81 -10.46 5.19
N LEU A 143 15.05 -11.42 4.64
CA LEU A 143 14.44 -11.38 3.31
C LEU A 143 12.92 -11.22 3.41
N TYR A 144 12.31 -10.56 2.42
CA TYR A 144 10.86 -10.54 2.31
C TYR A 144 10.37 -11.78 1.58
N LEU A 145 9.33 -12.41 2.10
CA LEU A 145 8.67 -13.55 1.48
C LEU A 145 7.98 -13.14 0.16
N SER A 146 8.04 -14.00 -0.85
CA SER A 146 7.27 -13.83 -2.09
C SER A 146 5.77 -13.78 -1.78
N THR A 147 4.99 -13.24 -2.72
CA THR A 147 3.55 -13.11 -2.59
C THR A 147 2.85 -14.45 -2.33
N PRO A 148 3.18 -15.56 -3.03
CA PRO A 148 2.64 -16.87 -2.68
C PRO A 148 2.99 -17.32 -1.24
N ARG A 149 4.21 -17.06 -0.77
CA ARG A 149 4.69 -17.50 0.55
C ARG A 149 4.05 -16.72 1.68
N ARG A 150 3.95 -15.39 1.56
CA ARG A 150 3.25 -14.56 2.57
C ARG A 150 1.74 -14.85 2.62
N GLN A 151 1.10 -15.08 1.47
CA GLN A 151 -0.32 -15.47 1.43
C GLN A 151 -0.56 -16.83 2.08
N ALA A 152 0.33 -17.81 1.85
CA ALA A 152 0.26 -19.11 2.50
C ALA A 152 0.46 -19.00 4.03
N LEU A 153 1.43 -18.19 4.48
CA LEU A 153 1.67 -17.94 5.90
C LEU A 153 0.44 -17.35 6.61
N LEU A 154 -0.25 -16.41 5.95
CA LEU A 154 -1.37 -15.66 6.50
C LEU A 154 -2.73 -16.31 6.24
N ALA A 155 -2.76 -17.48 5.57
CA ALA A 155 -3.99 -18.17 5.23
C ALA A 155 -4.83 -18.48 6.48
N GLY A 156 -6.10 -18.03 6.44
CA GLY A 156 -7.04 -18.22 7.54
C GLY A 156 -6.77 -17.38 8.78
N SER A 157 -5.88 -16.38 8.69
CA SER A 157 -5.68 -15.33 9.69
C SER A 157 -6.66 -14.16 9.47
N PRO A 158 -6.74 -13.18 10.38
CA PRO A 158 -7.53 -11.96 10.19
C PRO A 158 -6.86 -10.94 9.26
N VAL A 159 -5.67 -11.23 8.73
CA VAL A 159 -4.90 -10.32 7.87
C VAL A 159 -5.38 -10.43 6.43
N LEU A 160 -5.60 -9.27 5.79
CA LEU A 160 -5.90 -9.20 4.36
C LEU A 160 -4.70 -8.61 3.60
N SER A 161 -4.21 -9.32 2.59
CA SER A 161 -3.15 -8.83 1.71
C SER A 161 -3.65 -7.71 0.79
N ALA A 162 -2.75 -6.82 0.38
CA ALA A 162 -2.99 -5.84 -0.67
C ALA A 162 -3.45 -6.53 -1.98
N PRO A 163 -4.33 -5.89 -2.77
CA PRO A 163 -4.92 -6.52 -3.94
C PRO A 163 -3.90 -6.66 -5.07
N VAL A 164 -3.67 -7.91 -5.50
CA VAL A 164 -2.79 -8.24 -6.62
C VAL A 164 -3.56 -8.09 -7.93
N LEU A 165 -3.29 -7.02 -8.68
CA LEU A 165 -3.94 -6.72 -9.95
C LEU A 165 -3.36 -7.56 -11.10
N TYR A 166 -2.06 -7.85 -11.05
CA TYR A 166 -1.37 -8.62 -12.09
C TYR A 166 -0.24 -9.49 -11.51
N ALA A 167 -0.09 -10.70 -12.03
CA ALA A 167 0.99 -11.62 -11.70
C ALA A 167 1.49 -12.32 -12.97
N GLY A 168 2.68 -11.99 -13.44
CA GLY A 168 3.22 -12.54 -14.69
C GLY A 168 4.41 -11.76 -15.24
N PRO A 169 4.76 -11.93 -16.53
CA PRO A 169 5.89 -11.23 -17.14
C PRO A 169 5.74 -9.70 -17.08
N MET A 170 6.82 -8.97 -16.83
CA MET A 170 6.79 -7.52 -16.71
C MET A 170 6.21 -6.81 -17.96
N PRO A 171 5.14 -6.00 -17.84
CA PRO A 171 4.67 -5.14 -18.91
C PRO A 171 5.64 -3.97 -19.13
N THR A 172 6.34 -3.98 -20.26
CA THR A 172 7.32 -2.95 -20.61
C THR A 172 6.71 -1.72 -21.31
N HIS A 173 5.47 -1.83 -21.79
CA HIS A 173 4.76 -0.74 -22.44
C HIS A 173 4.01 0.11 -21.39
N PRO A 174 4.30 1.42 -21.23
CA PRO A 174 3.75 2.23 -20.13
C PRO A 174 2.22 2.24 -20.01
N GLN A 175 1.53 2.21 -21.15
CA GLN A 175 0.07 2.20 -21.25
C GLN A 175 -0.55 0.99 -20.52
N LEU A 176 0.13 -0.16 -20.48
CA LEU A 176 -0.34 -1.36 -19.79
C LEU A 176 -0.31 -1.22 -18.26
N LEU A 177 0.63 -0.44 -17.72
CA LEU A 177 0.62 -0.10 -16.28
C LEU A 177 -0.39 1.02 -16.01
N ALA A 178 -0.53 1.97 -16.94
CA ALA A 178 -1.49 3.07 -16.80
C ALA A 178 -2.95 2.60 -16.80
N SER A 179 -3.28 1.47 -17.45
CA SER A 179 -4.60 0.85 -17.38
C SER A 179 -4.91 0.21 -16.02
N LEU A 180 -3.88 -0.21 -15.27
CA LEU A 180 -4.03 -0.69 -13.88
C LEU A 180 -4.24 0.46 -12.88
N ILE A 181 -3.87 1.69 -13.22
CA ILE A 181 -4.20 2.89 -12.43
C ILE A 181 -5.62 3.36 -12.79
N ALA A 182 -6.61 2.53 -12.44
CA ALA A 182 -8.03 2.74 -12.68
C ALA A 182 -8.73 3.29 -11.43
N ARG A 183 -10.08 3.18 -11.39
CA ARG A 183 -10.84 3.41 -10.16
C ARG A 183 -10.33 2.41 -9.09
N PRO A 184 -10.01 2.85 -7.86
CA PRO A 184 -9.65 1.95 -6.77
C PRO A 184 -10.74 0.93 -6.51
N LEU A 185 -10.35 -0.30 -6.15
CA LEU A 185 -11.32 -1.35 -5.78
C LEU A 185 -12.19 -0.95 -4.59
N ALA A 186 -11.63 -0.21 -3.63
CA ALA A 186 -12.34 0.26 -2.44
C ALA A 186 -13.14 1.57 -2.64
N LYS A 187 -13.40 1.99 -3.89
CA LYS A 187 -14.24 3.15 -4.22
C LYS A 187 -15.50 2.75 -4.96
N SER A 188 -16.66 3.07 -4.40
CA SER A 188 -17.95 2.89 -5.07
C SER A 188 -18.16 3.85 -6.24
N ALA A 189 -19.27 3.71 -6.97
CA ALA A 189 -19.73 4.73 -7.91
C ALA A 189 -20.12 6.05 -7.20
N ASP A 190 -20.69 5.95 -6.00
CA ASP A 190 -21.25 7.06 -5.22
C ASP A 190 -20.29 7.59 -4.14
N TRP A 191 -19.00 7.26 -4.24
CA TRP A 191 -18.00 7.56 -3.22
C TRP A 191 -17.93 9.04 -2.85
N ARG A 192 -18.28 9.95 -3.78
CA ARG A 192 -18.31 11.39 -3.50
C ARG A 192 -19.43 11.76 -2.53
N LEU A 193 -20.61 11.18 -2.70
CA LEU A 193 -21.72 11.36 -1.78
C LEU A 193 -21.41 10.72 -0.41
N ALA A 194 -20.83 9.52 -0.42
CA ALA A 194 -20.39 8.84 0.80
C ALA A 194 -19.32 9.64 1.55
N PHE A 195 -18.40 10.27 0.83
CA PHE A 195 -17.39 11.18 1.39
C PHE A 195 -18.04 12.35 2.12
N GLU A 196 -18.94 13.08 1.47
CA GLU A 196 -19.61 14.25 2.08
C GLU A 196 -20.48 13.85 3.27
N THR A 197 -21.17 12.71 3.17
CA THR A 197 -21.97 12.13 4.25
C THR A 197 -21.09 11.81 5.46
N THR A 198 -19.93 11.19 5.22
CA THR A 198 -18.98 10.85 6.28
C THR A 198 -18.37 12.11 6.90
N ALA A 199 -17.94 13.09 6.10
CA ALA A 199 -17.43 14.36 6.62
C ALA A 199 -18.46 15.08 7.50
N ARG A 200 -19.73 15.13 7.10
CA ARG A 200 -20.81 15.71 7.92
C ARG A 200 -21.04 14.94 9.21
N ARG A 201 -21.03 13.60 9.16
CA ARG A 201 -21.17 12.74 10.35
C ARG A 201 -20.05 12.99 11.36
N GLU A 202 -18.81 13.12 10.88
CA GLU A 202 -17.64 13.43 11.71
C GLU A 202 -17.55 14.92 12.12
N SER A 203 -18.58 15.72 11.84
CA SER A 203 -18.61 17.17 12.10
C SER A 203 -17.43 17.93 11.47
N LEU A 204 -16.95 17.47 10.32
CA LEU A 204 -15.85 18.07 9.57
C LEU A 204 -16.37 19.00 8.46
N PRO A 205 -15.72 20.16 8.23
CA PRO A 205 -16.05 21.02 7.10
C PRO A 205 -15.79 20.31 5.77
N VAL A 206 -16.86 20.01 5.03
CA VAL A 206 -16.82 19.27 3.76
C VAL A 206 -15.87 19.94 2.76
N ASP A 207 -15.90 21.27 2.66
CA ASP A 207 -15.02 22.03 1.76
C ASP A 207 -13.54 21.86 2.11
N LEU A 208 -13.20 21.79 3.40
CA LEU A 208 -11.82 21.55 3.82
C LEU A 208 -11.39 20.12 3.48
N GLY A 209 -12.26 19.13 3.72
CA GLY A 209 -12.02 17.75 3.33
C GLY A 209 -11.76 17.62 1.83
N TRP A 210 -12.57 18.27 1.01
CA TRP A 210 -12.42 18.26 -0.44
C TRP A 210 -11.15 18.96 -0.93
N ARG A 211 -10.67 20.01 -0.23
CA ARG A 211 -9.38 20.64 -0.54
C ARG A 211 -8.19 19.72 -0.28
N ARG A 212 -8.39 18.67 0.53
CA ARG A 212 -7.36 17.71 0.96
C ARG A 212 -7.47 16.34 0.30
N THR A 213 -8.57 16.08 -0.41
CA THR A 213 -8.87 14.79 -1.03
C THR A 213 -8.75 14.87 -2.54
N ASP A 214 -8.13 13.86 -3.15
CA ASP A 214 -8.04 13.68 -4.59
C ASP A 214 -9.41 13.35 -5.19
N ARG A 215 -9.88 14.26 -6.05
CA ARG A 215 -11.18 14.20 -6.71
C ARG A 215 -11.21 13.40 -8.01
N SER A 216 -10.07 12.94 -8.51
CA SER A 216 -9.97 12.23 -9.80
C SER A 216 -10.65 10.86 -9.80
N GLY A 217 -10.83 10.25 -8.61
CA GLY A 217 -11.42 8.92 -8.48
C GLY A 217 -10.52 7.77 -8.96
N ARG A 218 -9.21 7.98 -9.16
CA ARG A 218 -8.25 6.90 -9.51
C ARG A 218 -7.35 6.52 -8.33
N SER A 219 -6.80 5.31 -8.37
CA SER A 219 -5.86 4.78 -7.38
C SER A 219 -4.60 5.64 -7.22
N ALA A 220 -3.95 5.50 -6.07
CA ALA A 220 -2.78 6.31 -5.72
C ALA A 220 -1.56 5.97 -6.59
N GLY A 221 -1.46 4.71 -7.01
CA GLY A 221 -0.37 4.19 -7.81
C GLY A 221 -0.38 2.66 -7.87
N LEU A 222 0.77 2.11 -8.21
CA LEU A 222 1.04 0.67 -8.20
C LEU A 222 2.30 0.38 -7.40
N ILE A 223 2.32 -0.77 -6.74
CA ILE A 223 3.55 -1.40 -6.26
C ILE A 223 3.90 -2.51 -7.24
N VAL A 224 5.14 -2.50 -7.74
CA VAL A 224 5.66 -3.54 -8.64
C VAL A 224 6.76 -4.29 -7.90
N LYS A 225 6.61 -5.60 -7.75
CA LYS A 225 7.58 -6.49 -7.11
C LYS A 225 8.12 -7.46 -8.14
N VAL A 226 9.44 -7.56 -8.22
CA VAL A 226 10.10 -8.69 -8.88
C VAL A 226 10.29 -9.75 -7.82
N GLU A 227 9.78 -10.95 -8.06
CA GLU A 227 9.81 -12.06 -7.11
C GLU A 227 10.40 -13.29 -7.77
N ASP A 228 11.06 -14.12 -6.98
CA ASP A 228 11.20 -15.55 -7.29
C ASP A 228 10.14 -16.35 -6.52
N ASP A 229 10.26 -17.69 -6.51
CA ASP A 229 9.29 -18.55 -5.84
C ASP A 229 9.21 -18.31 -4.32
N GLU A 230 10.29 -17.82 -3.70
CA GLU A 230 10.45 -17.75 -2.26
C GLU A 230 10.47 -16.32 -1.72
N HIS A 231 11.01 -15.35 -2.46
CA HIS A 231 11.34 -14.03 -1.96
C HIS A 231 11.05 -12.88 -2.94
N VAL A 232 10.86 -11.68 -2.37
CA VAL A 232 10.86 -10.41 -3.12
C VAL A 232 12.31 -10.00 -3.40
N LEU A 233 12.65 -9.92 -4.69
CA LEU A 233 13.97 -9.54 -5.17
C LEU A 233 14.12 -8.02 -5.30
N ALA A 234 13.10 -7.34 -5.82
CA ALA A 234 13.09 -5.89 -5.96
C ALA A 234 11.67 -5.33 -5.85
N ARG A 235 11.54 -4.11 -5.33
CA ARG A 235 10.25 -3.43 -5.19
C ARG A 235 10.33 -2.01 -5.74
N PHE A 236 9.31 -1.61 -6.47
CA PHE A 236 9.19 -0.32 -7.09
C PHE A 236 7.82 0.28 -6.86
N THR A 237 7.75 1.61 -6.83
CA THR A 237 6.48 2.33 -6.86
C THR A 237 6.30 3.03 -8.19
N LEU A 238 5.06 3.00 -8.68
CA LEU A 238 4.57 3.86 -9.73
C LEU A 238 3.49 4.77 -9.13
N VAL A 239 3.93 5.89 -8.56
CA VAL A 239 2.99 6.87 -8.00
C VAL A 239 2.42 7.71 -9.12
N ARG A 240 1.09 7.88 -9.13
CA ARG A 240 0.45 8.82 -10.05
C ARG A 240 0.94 10.24 -9.71
N PRO A 241 1.45 11.01 -10.70
CA PRO A 241 1.73 12.42 -10.47
C PRO A 241 0.46 13.12 -10.02
N ALA A 242 0.49 13.76 -8.85
CA ALA A 242 -0.61 14.61 -8.43
C ALA A 242 -0.79 15.75 -9.47
N PRO A 243 -2.01 16.25 -9.71
CA PRO A 243 -2.16 17.49 -10.45
C PRO A 243 -1.36 18.57 -9.71
N SER A 244 -0.34 19.10 -10.39
CA SER A 244 0.73 20.01 -9.91
C SER A 244 1.35 19.65 -8.55
N HIS A 245 2.53 19.05 -8.59
CA HIS A 245 3.42 18.79 -7.44
C HIS A 245 3.57 20.03 -6.53
N GLU A 246 3.61 21.24 -7.12
CA GLU A 246 3.71 22.51 -6.41
C GLU A 246 2.50 22.87 -5.53
N THR A 247 1.30 22.35 -5.84
CA THR A 247 0.08 22.74 -5.12
C THR A 247 -0.13 21.93 -3.85
N TRP A 248 0.38 20.70 -3.80
CA TRP A 248 0.22 19.81 -2.64
C TRP A 248 1.37 19.98 -1.63
N GLU A 249 2.65 19.95 -2.06
CA GLU A 249 3.79 20.14 -1.15
C GLU A 249 3.81 21.53 -0.49
N ARG A 250 3.48 22.63 -1.22
CA ARG A 250 3.37 23.97 -0.61
C ARG A 250 2.15 24.13 0.30
N ARG A 251 1.06 23.39 0.06
CA ARG A 251 -0.12 23.39 0.96
C ARG A 251 0.15 22.58 2.22
N GLU A 252 0.89 21.50 2.09
CA GLU A 252 1.33 20.67 3.20
C GLU A 252 2.30 21.45 4.10
N THR A 253 3.30 22.14 3.54
CA THR A 253 4.30 22.91 4.31
C THR A 253 3.83 24.25 4.87
N ARG A 254 2.84 24.95 4.28
CA ARG A 254 2.36 26.24 4.84
C ARG A 254 1.40 26.12 6.03
N GLU A 255 0.80 24.95 6.24
CA GLU A 255 -0.17 24.72 7.33
C GLU A 255 0.39 23.86 8.48
N THR A 256 1.61 23.34 8.37
CA THR A 256 2.31 22.60 9.44
C THR A 256 3.53 23.37 9.91
N PRO A 257 3.77 23.48 11.23
CA PRO A 257 5.04 23.99 11.74
C PRO A 257 6.19 23.20 11.10
N GLU A 258 7.23 23.90 10.64
CA GLU A 258 8.42 23.35 9.95
C GLU A 258 9.20 22.29 10.77
N MET A 259 8.75 21.97 11.99
CA MET A 259 9.39 21.05 12.94
C MET A 259 8.71 19.68 13.07
N LEU A 260 7.63 19.40 12.33
CA LEU A 260 6.90 18.12 12.42
C LEU A 260 7.21 17.22 11.20
N ASP A 261 7.50 15.94 11.45
CA ASP A 261 7.60 14.94 10.39
C ASP A 261 6.23 14.68 9.73
N GLY A 262 6.22 14.14 8.51
CA GLY A 262 5.02 14.00 7.67
C GLY A 262 3.84 13.25 8.31
N ASP A 263 4.08 12.34 9.25
CA ASP A 263 3.02 11.63 10.00
C ASP A 263 2.54 12.41 11.23
N GLU A 264 3.39 13.17 11.92
CA GLU A 264 3.00 14.06 13.04
C GLU A 264 2.15 15.24 12.53
N ALA A 265 2.51 15.76 11.36
CA ALA A 265 1.74 16.74 10.60
C ALA A 265 0.32 16.26 10.24
N VAL A 266 0.13 14.95 10.05
CA VAL A 266 -1.17 14.32 9.75
C VAL A 266 -1.98 14.11 11.02
N ALA A 267 -1.33 13.81 12.14
CA ALA A 267 -2.01 13.49 13.39
C ALA A 267 -2.76 14.65 14.05
N MET A 268 -2.27 15.88 13.87
CA MET A 268 -2.93 17.10 14.35
C MET A 268 -4.10 17.55 13.47
N ARG A 269 -4.34 16.88 12.33
CA ARG A 269 -5.43 17.22 11.41
C ARG A 269 -6.75 16.65 11.94
N PRO A 270 -7.89 17.30 11.62
CA PRO A 270 -9.19 16.66 11.75
C PRO A 270 -9.19 15.35 10.93
N LEU A 271 -9.38 14.23 11.61
CA LEU A 271 -9.28 12.90 11.03
C LEU A 271 -10.60 12.57 10.34
N LEU A 272 -10.57 12.44 9.02
CA LEU A 272 -11.66 11.82 8.26
C LEU A 272 -11.32 10.33 8.10
N PRO A 273 -12.12 9.41 8.67
CA PRO A 273 -11.90 8.00 8.47
C PRO A 273 -12.37 7.58 7.07
N ASN A 274 -11.68 6.61 6.48
CA ASN A 274 -12.20 5.87 5.34
C ASN A 274 -13.34 4.95 5.79
N GLY A 275 -14.22 4.58 4.87
CA GLY A 275 -15.33 3.66 5.09
C GLY A 275 -14.94 2.21 4.84
N LEU A 276 -15.52 1.31 5.63
CA LEU A 276 -15.49 -0.13 5.36
C LEU A 276 -16.60 -0.54 4.40
N ALA A 277 -16.35 -1.58 3.61
CA ALA A 277 -17.36 -2.22 2.80
C ALA A 277 -18.50 -2.76 3.68
N ALA A 278 -19.73 -2.78 3.15
CA ALA A 278 -20.86 -3.41 3.81
C ALA A 278 -20.54 -4.89 4.12
N GLY A 279 -20.76 -5.30 5.36
CA GLY A 279 -20.46 -6.66 5.83
C GLY A 279 -19.01 -6.92 6.27
N ALA A 280 -18.10 -5.94 6.12
CA ALA A 280 -16.74 -6.07 6.64
C ALA A 280 -16.73 -6.02 8.18
N ASP A 281 -16.22 -7.08 8.80
CA ASP A 281 -16.03 -7.20 10.23
C ASP A 281 -14.53 -7.38 10.52
N LEU A 282 -13.93 -6.35 11.10
CA LEU A 282 -12.51 -6.33 11.44
C LEU A 282 -12.16 -7.29 12.58
N PHE A 283 -13.13 -7.74 13.37
CA PHE A 283 -12.94 -8.58 14.55
C PHE A 283 -13.32 -10.05 14.32
N ALA A 284 -13.83 -10.37 13.13
CA ALA A 284 -14.01 -11.76 12.72
C ALA A 284 -12.65 -12.49 12.63
N ALA A 285 -12.66 -13.81 12.84
CA ALA A 285 -11.44 -14.62 12.80
C ALA A 285 -10.73 -14.61 11.43
N ARG A 286 -11.46 -14.25 10.36
CA ARG A 286 -11.00 -14.09 8.99
C ARG A 286 -11.75 -12.90 8.38
N PRO A 287 -11.18 -12.19 7.38
CA PRO A 287 -11.91 -11.14 6.68
C PRO A 287 -13.24 -11.66 6.12
N THR A 288 -14.34 -10.99 6.47
CA THR A 288 -15.70 -11.32 5.99
C THR A 288 -15.99 -10.75 4.61
N VAL A 289 -15.22 -9.74 4.20
CA VAL A 289 -15.19 -9.17 2.85
C VAL A 289 -13.75 -9.17 2.38
N THR A 290 -13.55 -9.50 1.12
CA THR A 290 -12.25 -9.56 0.47
C THR A 290 -12.24 -8.67 -0.78
N TRP A 291 -11.06 -8.49 -1.37
CA TRP A 291 -10.94 -7.78 -2.64
C TRP A 291 -11.72 -8.45 -3.79
N HIS A 292 -11.93 -9.77 -3.75
CA HIS A 292 -12.71 -10.49 -4.77
C HIS A 292 -14.20 -10.13 -4.71
N ASP A 293 -14.74 -9.89 -3.52
CA ASP A 293 -16.12 -9.42 -3.33
C ASP A 293 -16.30 -8.00 -3.91
N LEU A 294 -15.21 -7.23 -3.97
CA LEU A 294 -15.14 -5.91 -4.61
C LEU A 294 -14.73 -5.98 -6.10
N GLY A 295 -14.73 -7.17 -6.69
CA GLY A 295 -14.50 -7.36 -8.12
C GLY A 295 -13.03 -7.49 -8.54
N LEU A 296 -12.10 -7.73 -7.62
CA LEU A 296 -10.71 -8.01 -7.98
C LEU A 296 -10.61 -9.22 -8.92
N LYS A 297 -9.92 -9.02 -10.04
CA LYS A 297 -9.50 -10.08 -10.96
C LYS A 297 -8.01 -9.95 -11.21
N THR A 298 -7.22 -10.89 -10.68
CA THR A 298 -5.77 -10.92 -10.94
C THR A 298 -5.50 -11.39 -12.36
N LEU A 299 -4.95 -10.50 -13.18
CA LEU A 299 -4.51 -10.82 -14.53
C LEU A 299 -3.20 -11.62 -14.50
N ARG A 300 -3.11 -12.68 -15.31
CA ARG A 300 -1.97 -13.60 -15.30
C ARG A 300 -1.13 -13.64 -16.58
N SER A 301 -1.43 -12.77 -17.54
CA SER A 301 -0.71 -12.73 -18.81
C SER A 301 -0.71 -11.34 -19.43
N LEU A 302 0.33 -11.04 -20.21
CA LEU A 302 0.40 -9.80 -21.00
C LEU A 302 -0.77 -9.68 -21.99
N GLY A 303 -1.28 -10.81 -22.50
CA GLY A 303 -2.46 -10.83 -23.37
C GLY A 303 -3.70 -10.27 -22.66
N ALA A 304 -3.99 -10.79 -21.46
CA ALA A 304 -5.14 -10.31 -20.67
C ALA A 304 -5.00 -8.83 -20.28
N LEU A 305 -3.77 -8.39 -19.97
CA LEU A 305 -3.50 -6.99 -19.66
C LEU A 305 -3.66 -6.06 -20.88
N LYS A 306 -3.30 -6.53 -22.07
CA LYS A 306 -3.55 -5.80 -23.33
C LYS A 306 -5.06 -5.64 -23.59
N THR A 307 -5.85 -6.70 -23.39
CA THR A 307 -7.31 -6.64 -23.52
C THR A 307 -7.92 -5.60 -22.58
N LEU A 308 -7.56 -5.62 -21.29
CA LEU A 308 -7.99 -4.60 -20.33
C LEU A 308 -7.62 -3.18 -20.78
N SER A 309 -6.41 -3.01 -21.32
CA SER A 309 -5.95 -1.70 -21.80
C SER A 309 -6.75 -1.17 -23.00
N ILE A 310 -7.29 -2.05 -23.85
CA ILE A 310 -8.14 -1.67 -24.99
C ILE A 310 -9.51 -1.23 -24.46
N GLU A 311 -10.15 -2.04 -23.62
CA GLU A 311 -11.45 -1.74 -23.01
C GLU A 311 -11.43 -0.42 -22.23
N THR A 312 -10.36 -0.19 -21.44
CA THR A 312 -10.18 1.06 -20.68
C THR A 312 -10.07 2.29 -21.60
N ARG A 313 -9.57 2.12 -22.83
CA ARG A 313 -9.45 3.22 -23.80
C ARG A 313 -10.79 3.54 -24.44
N GLU A 314 -11.56 2.52 -24.80
CA GLU A 314 -12.91 2.68 -25.36
C GLU A 314 -13.83 3.40 -24.37
N GLN A 315 -13.78 3.02 -23.09
CA GLN A 315 -14.54 3.68 -22.01
C GLN A 315 -14.14 5.14 -21.75
N ARG A 316 -12.98 5.61 -22.24
CA ARG A 316 -12.57 7.03 -22.14
C ARG A 316 -12.92 7.84 -23.39
N CYS A 317 -13.25 7.16 -24.49
CA CYS A 317 -13.65 7.81 -25.74
C CYS A 317 -15.17 7.98 -25.86
N CYS A 318 -15.95 7.23 -25.08
CA CYS A 318 -17.37 7.43 -24.84
C CYS A 318 -17.61 8.38 -23.67
#